data_AF-A0A968M1A1-F1
#
_entry.id   AF-A0A968M1A1-F1
#
_cell.length_a   1.000
_cell.length_b   1.000
_cell.length_c   1.000
_cell.angle_alpha   90.00
_cell.angle_beta   90.00
_cell.angle_gamma   90.00
#
_symmetry.space_group_name_H-M   'P 1'
#
loop_
_entity.id
_entity.type
_entity.pdbx_description
1 polymer ?
#
loop_
_entity_poly.entity_id
_entity_poly.type
_entity_poly.pdbx_seq_one_letter_code
_entity_poly.pdbx_strand_id
1 'polypeptide(L)'
;MKEIETISWRELTGNKFVRGVDPAMLTKNGYVKQSVIRRIGEARKDIFNVVYDREYLIGTIGQSICRPMSILGKEKLLKLVSEAWDVCYPYT
;
A
#
# COMPACT_ATOMS: atom_id res chain seq x y z
N MET A 1 -3.78 -30.58 -1.44
CA MET A 1 -3.36 -29.19 -1.75
C MET A 1 -2.92 -28.55 -0.44
N LYS A 2 -1.71 -27.96 -0.37
CA LYS A 2 -1.33 -27.19 0.83
C LYS A 2 -2.21 -25.94 0.88
N GLU A 3 -2.98 -25.78 1.96
CA GLU A 3 -3.71 -24.55 2.21
C GLU A 3 -2.71 -23.38 2.28
N ILE A 4 -2.92 -22.38 1.42
CA ILE A 4 -2.09 -21.17 1.42
C ILE A 4 -2.52 -20.34 2.61
N GLU A 5 -1.62 -20.19 3.57
CA GLU A 5 -1.88 -19.45 4.81
C GLU A 5 -2.10 -17.96 4.50
N THR A 6 -3.11 -17.36 5.14
CA THR A 6 -3.42 -15.93 5.01
C THR A 6 -2.90 -15.17 6.21
N ILE A 7 -2.05 -14.19 5.96
CA ILE A 7 -1.51 -13.29 6.98
C ILE A 7 -2.07 -11.88 6.78
N SER A 8 -2.64 -11.31 7.84
CA SER A 8 -3.09 -9.93 7.84
C SER A 8 -1.91 -9.03 8.19
N TRP A 9 -1.58 -8.10 7.29
CA TRP A 9 -0.56 -7.11 7.56
C TRP A 9 -1.23 -5.85 8.10
N ARG A 10 -1.09 -5.67 9.41
CA ARG A 10 -1.35 -4.41 10.10
C ARG A 10 -0.01 -3.71 10.31
N GLU A 11 0.01 -2.38 10.42
CA GLU A 11 1.24 -1.65 10.75
C GLU A 11 1.87 -2.21 12.04
N LEU A 12 2.89 -3.06 11.89
CA LEU A 12 3.74 -3.53 12.98
C LEU A 12 5.15 -2.99 12.74
N THR A 13 5.71 -2.37 13.76
CA THR A 13 7.08 -1.85 13.78
C THR A 13 8.07 -2.96 13.42
N GLY A 14 8.75 -2.82 12.27
CA GLY A 14 9.75 -3.79 11.78
C GLY A 14 9.41 -4.50 10.47
N ASN A 15 8.19 -4.33 9.97
CA ASN A 15 7.74 -4.93 8.72
C ASN A 15 8.31 -4.18 7.49
N LYS A 16 9.55 -4.53 7.08
CA LYS A 16 10.30 -3.93 5.96
C LYS A 16 9.76 -4.22 4.55
N PHE A 17 8.55 -4.76 4.40
CA PHE A 17 7.93 -4.93 3.07
C PHE A 17 7.32 -3.61 2.62
N VAL A 18 8.18 -2.67 2.24
CA VAL A 18 7.80 -1.53 1.41
C VAL A 18 7.61 -2.07 0.00
N ARG A 19 6.41 -2.57 -0.29
CA ARG A 19 5.96 -2.75 -1.68
C ARG A 19 5.02 -1.61 -1.99
N GLY A 20 5.26 -0.96 -3.14
CA GLY A 20 4.53 0.23 -3.56
C GLY A 20 3.01 0.04 -3.53
N VAL A 21 2.30 1.16 -3.48
CA VAL A 21 0.84 1.20 -3.52
C VAL A 21 0.34 0.51 -4.79
N ASP A 22 -0.55 -0.47 -4.63
CA ASP A 22 -1.23 -1.14 -5.72
C ASP A 22 -2.67 -0.61 -5.83
N PRO A 23 -3.19 -0.24 -7.01
CA PRO A 23 -4.56 0.27 -7.16
C PRO A 23 -5.63 -0.65 -6.56
N ALA A 24 -5.40 -1.97 -6.53
CA ALA A 24 -6.33 -2.92 -5.92
C ALA A 24 -6.53 -2.67 -4.40
N MET A 25 -5.60 -1.97 -3.73
CA MET A 25 -5.71 -1.59 -2.32
C MET A 25 -6.80 -0.53 -2.05
N LEU A 26 -7.34 0.12 -3.08
CA LEU A 26 -8.36 1.18 -2.95
C LEU A 26 -9.79 0.66 -2.76
N THR A 27 -10.02 -0.66 -2.73
CA THR A 27 -11.36 -1.20 -2.49
C THR A 27 -11.78 -1.06 -1.03
N LYS A 28 -13.09 -1.09 -0.76
CA LYS A 28 -13.65 -1.04 0.61
C LYS A 28 -13.15 -2.17 1.53
N ASN A 29 -12.68 -3.27 0.95
CA ASN A 29 -12.27 -4.47 1.67
C ASN A 29 -10.73 -4.63 1.72
N GLY A 30 -9.97 -3.67 1.20
CA GLY A 30 -8.51 -3.80 1.03
C GLY A 30 -8.12 -4.71 -0.13
N TYR A 31 -6.92 -5.30 -0.07
CA TYR A 31 -6.39 -6.18 -1.12
C TYR A 31 -5.64 -7.38 -0.55
N VAL A 32 -5.80 -8.54 -1.20
CA VAL A 32 -5.09 -9.78 -0.90
C VAL A 32 -4.06 -10.06 -1.99
N LYS A 33 -2.77 -10.06 -1.64
CA LYS A 33 -1.66 -10.35 -2.56
C LYS A 33 -0.92 -11.61 -2.15
N GLN A 34 -0.75 -12.56 -3.07
CA GLN A 34 0.20 -13.65 -2.83
C GLN A 34 1.63 -13.12 -2.82
N SER A 35 2.35 -13.38 -1.74
CA SER A 35 3.76 -13.04 -1.61
C SER A 35 4.56 -14.23 -1.11
N VAL A 36 5.71 -14.41 -1.73
CA VAL A 36 6.72 -15.37 -1.29
C VAL A 36 7.50 -14.74 -0.15
N ILE A 37 7.34 -15.24 1.07
CA ILE A 37 7.94 -14.70 2.29
C ILE A 37 8.76 -15.79 2.97
N ARG A 38 9.88 -15.38 3.58
CA ARG A 38 10.67 -16.24 4.46
C ARG A 38 10.34 -15.87 5.90
N ARG A 39 9.86 -16.83 6.69
CA ARG A 39 9.68 -16.63 8.14
C ARG A 39 11.02 -16.46 8.83
N ILE A 40 11.04 -15.67 9.91
CA ILE A 40 12.26 -15.46 10.70
C ILE A 40 12.70 -16.81 11.27
N GLY A 41 13.96 -17.18 11.05
CA GLY A 41 14.53 -18.44 11.52
C GLY A 41 14.36 -19.64 10.58
N GLU A 42 13.54 -19.54 9.54
CA GLU A 42 13.35 -20.63 8.58
C GLU A 42 14.31 -20.52 7.40
N ALA A 43 14.70 -21.66 6.79
CA ALA A 43 15.56 -21.68 5.60
C ALA A 43 14.78 -21.53 4.28
N ARG A 44 13.48 -21.85 4.30
CA ARG A 44 12.62 -21.92 3.10
C ARG A 44 11.74 -20.69 2.98
N LYS A 45 11.32 -20.42 1.74
CA LYS A 45 10.33 -19.40 1.43
C LYS A 45 8.99 -20.08 1.19
N ASP A 46 7.94 -19.57 1.82
CA ASP A 46 6.57 -20.04 1.62
C ASP A 46 5.72 -18.96 0.96
N ILE A 47 4.62 -19.38 0.36
CA ILE A 47 3.65 -18.49 -0.29
C ILE A 47 2.58 -18.15 0.74
N PHE A 48 2.35 -16.86 0.95
CA PHE A 48 1.32 -16.35 1.85
C PHE A 48 0.38 -15.42 1.11
N ASN A 49 -0.90 -15.44 1.48
CA ASN A 49 -1.82 -14.38 1.13
C ASN A 49 -1.62 -13.22 2.10
N VAL A 50 -1.17 -12.08 1.61
CA VAL A 50 -0.97 -10.86 2.39
C VAL A 50 -2.18 -9.95 2.22
N VAL A 51 -2.88 -9.64 3.30
CA VAL A 51 -3.99 -8.67 3.29
C VAL A 51 -3.49 -7.30 3.71
N TYR A 52 -3.69 -6.30 2.86
CA TYR A 52 -3.46 -4.88 3.16
C TYR A 52 -4.79 -4.20 3.43
N ASP A 53 -4.92 -3.54 4.58
CA ASP A 53 -6.11 -2.76 4.90
C ASP A 53 -6.01 -1.31 4.37
N ARG A 54 -7.15 -0.61 4.44
CA ARG A 54 -7.25 0.79 4.01
C ARG A 54 -6.39 1.72 4.87
N GLU A 55 -6.13 1.37 6.12
CA GLU A 55 -5.34 2.18 7.05
C GLU A 55 -3.87 2.23 6.62
N TYR A 56 -3.32 1.09 6.21
CA TYR A 56 -1.97 1.01 5.63
C TYR A 56 -1.82 1.90 4.39
N LEU A 57 -2.83 1.89 3.51
CA LEU A 57 -2.82 2.73 2.31
C LEU A 57 -2.83 4.22 2.65
N ILE A 58 -3.67 4.62 3.62
CA ILE A 58 -3.70 5.99 4.13
C ILE A 58 -2.36 6.38 4.74
N GLY A 59 -1.76 5.51 5.55
CA GLY A 59 -0.44 5.74 6.15
C GLY A 59 0.63 5.96 5.09
N THR A 60 0.63 5.12 4.04
CA THR A 60 1.58 5.22 2.93
C THR A 60 1.41 6.53 2.14
N ILE A 61 0.18 6.88 1.75
CA ILE A 61 -0.12 8.17 1.09
C ILE A 61 0.28 9.34 2.01
N GLY A 62 0.00 9.23 3.30
CA GLY A 62 0.36 10.20 4.32
C GLY A 62 1.86 10.48 4.37
N GLN A 63 2.69 9.43 4.43
CA GLN A 63 4.14 9.57 4.51
C GLN A 63 4.79 9.96 3.18
N SER A 64 4.34 9.39 2.07
CA SER A 64 4.99 9.58 0.77
C SER A 64 4.53 10.83 0.02
N ILE A 65 3.30 11.29 0.23
CA ILE A 65 2.70 12.41 -0.52
C ILE A 65 2.35 13.58 0.40
N CYS A 66 1.52 13.33 1.42
CA CYS A 66 0.99 14.41 2.25
C CYS A 66 2.06 15.09 3.10
N ARG A 67 2.97 14.33 3.70
CA ARG A 67 4.01 14.86 4.59
C ARG A 67 4.98 15.80 3.86
N PRO A 68 5.60 15.41 2.71
CA PRO A 68 6.46 16.32 1.94
C PRO A 68 5.74 17.59 1.48
N MET A 69 4.46 17.48 1.13
CA MET A 69 3.68 18.59 0.57
C MET A 69 2.89 19.39 1.62
N SER A 70 3.05 19.07 2.91
CA SER A 70 2.27 19.64 4.00
C SER A 70 2.37 21.17 4.07
N ILE A 71 3.50 21.75 3.67
CA ILE A 71 3.74 23.19 3.61
C ILE A 71 2.80 23.94 2.67
N LEU A 72 2.28 23.26 1.64
CA LEU A 72 1.36 23.87 0.67
C LEU A 72 -0.06 24.03 1.22
N GLY A 73 -0.40 23.28 2.26
CA GLY A 73 -1.76 23.13 2.74
C GLY A 73 -2.61 22.21 1.85
N LYS A 74 -3.73 21.73 2.43
CA LYS A 74 -4.59 20.71 1.81
C LYS A 74 -5.14 21.13 0.46
N GLU A 75 -5.64 22.36 0.33
CA GLU A 75 -6.30 22.83 -0.89
C GLU A 75 -5.35 22.89 -2.08
N LYS A 76 -4.15 23.47 -1.91
CA LYS A 76 -3.14 23.55 -2.97
C LYS A 76 -2.64 22.16 -3.35
N LEU A 77 -2.47 21.25 -2.38
CA LEU A 77 -2.11 19.86 -2.65
C LEU A 77 -3.17 19.18 -3.52
N LEU A 78 -4.46 19.31 -3.19
CA LEU A 78 -5.54 18.73 -3.97
C LEU A 78 -5.59 19.30 -5.40
N LYS A 79 -5.36 20.61 -5.56
CA LYS A 79 -5.28 21.25 -6.89
C LYS A 79 -4.15 20.66 -7.73
N LEU A 80 -2.94 20.52 -7.16
CA LEU A 80 -1.80 19.91 -7.84
C LEU A 80 -2.04 18.44 -8.20
N VAL A 81 -2.67 17.67 -7.32
CA VAL A 81 -3.01 16.28 -7.60
C VAL A 81 -4.03 16.19 -8.74
N SER A 82 -5.03 17.07 -8.76
CA SER A 82 -6.01 17.16 -9.86
C SER A 82 -5.32 17.53 -11.18
N GLU A 83 -4.50 18.58 -11.19
CA GLU A 83 -3.76 19.00 -12.39
C GLU A 83 -2.83 17.88 -12.90
N ALA A 84 -2.11 17.20 -11.99
CA ALA A 84 -1.27 16.07 -12.35
C ALA A 84 -2.06 14.90 -12.92
N TRP A 85 -3.27 14.63 -12.40
CA TRP A 85 -4.17 13.62 -12.95
C TRP A 85 -4.57 13.96 -14.38
N ASP A 86 -5.06 15.17 -14.63
CA ASP A 86 -5.49 15.62 -15.94
C ASP A 86 -4.35 15.58 -16.97
N VAL A 87 -3.13 15.91 -16.54
CA VAL A 87 -1.93 15.84 -17.40
C VAL A 87 -1.52 14.40 -17.71
N CYS A 88 -1.56 13.50 -16.73
CA CYS A 88 -1.14 12.11 -16.91
C CYS A 88 -2.19 11.26 -17.64
N TYR A 89 -3.46 11.61 -17.49
CA TYR A 89 -4.60 10.79 -17.93
C TYR A 89 -5.69 11.61 -18.65
N PRO A 90 -5.34 12.38 -19.70
CA PRO A 90 -6.22 13.39 -20.31
C PRO A 90 -7.48 12.84 -21.01
N TYR A 91 -7.59 11.53 -21.18
CA TYR A 91 -8.68 10.86 -21.92
C TYR A 91 -9.48 9.86 -21.09
N THR A 92 -9.36 9.93 -19.76
CA THR A 92 -10.10 9.08 -18.81
C THR A 92 -11.30 9.84 -18.28
#